data_AF-A0A653TX50-F1
#
_entry.id   AF-A0A653TX50-F1
#
_cell.length_a   1.000
_cell.length_b   1.000
_cell.length_c   1.000
_cell.angle_alpha   90.00
_cell.angle_beta   90.00
_cell.angle_gamma   90.00
#
_symmetry.space_group_name_H-M   'P 1'
#
loop_
_entity.id
_entity.type
_entity.pdbx_description
1 polymer ?
#
loop_
_entity_poly.entity_id
_entity_poly.type
_entity_poly.pdbx_seq_one_letter_code
_entity_poly.pdbx_strand_id
1 'polypeptide(L)'
;MNPQLFLAFMIVAVSLACTPGVDWAYSISAGLKQRSFVPAVAGLCSGYVLHTLLMVAGLAALLSGVPGLLGWLTLAGAAYLLWLGVTTLRSWRGASFSAEAGVVQSGNQLRTFLQGMGTSGINPKGLLFFVALVPQFVSPEAALPVPVQSGLLGLTFVILAGVVYTAVALTSRKLLASRPGAARVVTLVSGIIMIGLGTVLLSEQLLPLLPQIQAAGA
;
A
#
# COMPACT_ATOMS: atom_id res chain seq x y z
N MET A 1 18.71 -5.98 6.56
CA MET A 1 17.60 -5.03 6.73
C MET A 1 17.25 -4.98 8.21
N ASN A 2 16.84 -3.83 8.73
CA ASN A 2 16.39 -3.72 10.12
C ASN A 2 15.07 -4.51 10.30
N PRO A 3 15.00 -5.51 11.20
CA PRO A 3 13.83 -6.37 11.33
C PRO A 3 12.60 -5.64 11.89
N GLN A 4 12.79 -4.62 12.73
CA GLN A 4 11.70 -3.80 13.27
C GLN A 4 11.05 -2.95 12.16
N LEU A 5 11.86 -2.32 11.30
CA LEU A 5 11.34 -1.58 10.13
C LEU A 5 10.60 -2.50 9.18
N PHE A 6 11.12 -3.71 8.95
CA PHE A 6 10.45 -4.68 8.10
C PHE A 6 9.11 -5.15 8.68
N LEU A 7 9.05 -5.41 9.99
CA LEU A 7 7.80 -5.78 10.66
C LEU A 7 6.78 -4.65 10.61
N ALA A 8 7.20 -3.41 10.87
CA ALA A 8 6.35 -2.23 10.75
C ALA A 8 5.82 -2.08 9.32
N PHE A 9 6.68 -2.28 8.31
CA PHE A 9 6.28 -2.30 6.90
C PHE A 9 5.21 -3.37 6.64
N MET A 10 5.41 -4.60 7.10
CA MET A 10 4.44 -5.68 6.89
C MET A 10 3.06 -5.33 7.48
N ILE A 11 3.02 -4.74 8.67
CA ILE A 11 1.76 -4.33 9.31
C ILE A 11 1.05 -3.26 8.47
N VAL A 12 1.78 -2.24 7.99
CA VAL A 12 1.20 -1.21 7.12
C VAL A 12 0.76 -1.80 5.78
N ALA A 13 1.60 -2.62 5.15
CA ALA A 13 1.33 -3.28 3.88
C ALA A 13 0.05 -4.12 3.94
N VAL A 14 -0.11 -4.95 4.98
CA VAL A 14 -1.32 -5.76 5.19
C VAL A 14 -2.54 -4.87 5.44
N SER A 15 -2.41 -3.83 6.29
CA SER A 15 -3.52 -2.92 6.58
C SER A 15 -4.03 -2.23 5.31
N LEU A 16 -3.11 -1.80 4.44
CA LEU A 16 -3.39 -1.19 3.15
C LEU A 16 -4.03 -2.15 2.14
N ALA A 17 -3.48 -3.36 2.02
CA ALA A 17 -3.99 -4.39 1.12
C ALA A 17 -5.38 -4.85 1.55
N CYS A 18 -5.65 -4.93 2.86
CA CYS A 18 -6.95 -5.30 3.42
C CYS A 18 -7.99 -4.17 3.35
N THR A 19 -7.57 -2.91 3.16
CA THR A 19 -8.51 -1.79 3.06
C THR A 19 -9.26 -1.85 1.73
N PRO A 20 -10.61 -2.01 1.74
CA PRO A 20 -11.40 -2.06 0.51
C PRO A 20 -11.20 -0.83 -0.37
N GLY A 21 -11.15 -1.03 -1.68
CA GLY A 21 -10.95 0.03 -2.67
C GLY A 21 -11.09 -0.49 -4.10
N VAL A 22 -10.53 0.22 -5.08
CA VAL A 22 -10.62 -0.14 -6.51
C VAL A 22 -10.05 -1.53 -6.83
N ASP A 23 -8.93 -1.91 -6.22
CA ASP A 23 -8.32 -3.24 -6.44
C ASP A 23 -9.21 -4.38 -5.90
N TRP A 24 -9.87 -4.14 -4.76
CA TRP A 24 -10.88 -5.05 -4.22
C TRP A 24 -12.08 -5.16 -5.14
N ALA A 25 -12.61 -4.02 -5.61
CA ALA A 25 -13.76 -4.00 -6.51
C ALA A 25 -13.46 -4.78 -7.80
N TYR A 26 -12.26 -4.62 -8.33
CA TYR A 26 -11.78 -5.35 -9.51
C TYR A 26 -11.67 -6.85 -9.24
N SER A 27 -11.07 -7.24 -8.11
CA SER A 27 -10.95 -8.63 -7.70
C SER A 27 -12.31 -9.30 -7.46
N ILE A 28 -13.24 -8.61 -6.78
CA ILE A 28 -14.62 -9.07 -6.57
C ILE A 28 -15.32 -9.26 -7.92
N SER A 29 -15.24 -8.28 -8.82
CA SER A 29 -15.85 -8.38 -10.15
C SER A 29 -15.27 -9.56 -10.95
N ALA A 30 -13.96 -9.81 -10.85
CA ALA A 30 -13.32 -10.94 -11.52
C ALA A 30 -13.82 -12.29 -10.98
N GLY A 31 -13.89 -12.43 -9.65
CA GLY A 31 -14.39 -13.64 -8.99
C GLY A 31 -15.87 -13.95 -9.28
N LEU A 32 -16.67 -12.93 -9.61
CA LEU A 32 -18.09 -13.10 -9.93
C LEU A 32 -18.37 -13.40 -11.40
N LYS A 33 -17.69 -12.68 -12.30
CA LYS A 33 -18.05 -12.63 -13.73
C LYS A 33 -17.22 -13.54 -14.62
N GLN A 34 -16.01 -13.94 -14.20
CA GLN A 34 -15.11 -14.72 -15.04
C GLN A 34 -15.01 -16.17 -14.59
N ARG A 35 -14.73 -17.06 -15.56
CA ARG A 35 -14.40 -18.46 -15.27
C ARG A 35 -13.09 -18.61 -14.50
N SER A 36 -12.16 -17.66 -14.66
CA SER A 36 -10.92 -17.60 -13.90
C SER A 36 -10.61 -16.15 -13.51
N PHE A 37 -10.37 -15.91 -12.22
CA PHE A 37 -9.94 -14.62 -11.70
C PHE A 37 -8.40 -14.43 -11.77
N VAL A 38 -7.66 -15.48 -12.13
CA VAL A 38 -6.18 -15.47 -12.12
C VAL A 38 -5.60 -14.35 -13.00
N PRO A 39 -6.07 -14.11 -14.25
CA PRO A 39 -5.56 -13.01 -15.05
C PRO A 39 -5.77 -11.64 -14.40
N ALA A 40 -6.91 -11.43 -13.73
CA ALA A 40 -7.21 -10.18 -13.05
C ALA A 40 -6.25 -9.92 -11.88
N VAL A 41 -6.05 -10.91 -11.01
CA VAL A 41 -5.15 -10.78 -9.85
C VAL A 41 -3.68 -10.69 -10.30
N ALA A 42 -3.28 -11.46 -11.30
CA ALA A 42 -1.94 -11.35 -11.89
C ALA A 42 -1.71 -9.95 -12.46
N GLY A 43 -2.70 -9.40 -13.16
CA GLY A 43 -2.67 -8.01 -13.63
C GLY A 43 -2.46 -7.01 -12.50
N LEU A 44 -3.28 -7.10 -11.44
CA LEU A 44 -3.13 -6.25 -10.24
C LEU A 44 -1.72 -6.34 -9.64
N CYS A 45 -1.16 -7.55 -9.54
CA CYS A 45 0.19 -7.75 -9.02
C CYS A 45 1.24 -7.15 -9.96
N SER A 46 1.09 -7.29 -11.27
CA SER A 46 2.01 -6.71 -12.27
C SER A 46 2.07 -5.18 -12.21
N GLY A 47 0.97 -4.49 -11.89
CA GLY A 47 1.00 -3.04 -11.67
C GLY A 47 1.86 -2.65 -10.47
N TYR A 48 1.82 -3.43 -9.37
CA TYR A 48 2.70 -3.19 -8.22
C TYR A 48 4.14 -3.65 -8.44
N VAL A 49 4.38 -4.66 -9.27
CA VAL A 49 5.73 -4.98 -9.74
C VAL A 49 6.30 -3.79 -10.51
N LEU A 50 5.52 -3.15 -11.38
CA LEU A 50 5.96 -1.94 -12.07
C LEU A 50 6.33 -0.81 -11.10
N HIS A 51 5.49 -0.54 -10.08
CA HIS A 51 5.85 0.42 -9.03
C HIS A 51 7.14 0.05 -8.30
N THR A 52 7.32 -1.24 -7.99
CA THR A 52 8.53 -1.75 -7.34
C THR A 52 9.76 -1.49 -8.22
N LEU A 53 9.69 -1.78 -9.52
CA LEU A 53 10.78 -1.54 -10.46
C LEU A 53 11.12 -0.05 -10.57
N LEU A 54 10.10 0.80 -10.70
CA LEU A 54 10.28 2.26 -10.76
C LEU A 54 10.94 2.80 -9.49
N MET A 55 10.49 2.33 -8.32
CA MET A 55 11.07 2.70 -7.04
C MET A 55 12.52 2.22 -6.91
N VAL A 56 12.81 0.96 -7.24
CA VAL A 56 14.18 0.42 -7.19
C VAL A 56 15.12 1.17 -8.11
N ALA A 57 14.68 1.48 -9.34
CA ALA A 57 15.47 2.22 -10.31
C ALA A 57 15.70 3.69 -9.91
N GLY A 58 14.68 4.34 -9.35
CA GLY A 58 14.73 5.77 -9.03
C GLY A 58 15.30 6.10 -7.65
N LEU A 59 15.00 5.29 -6.63
CA LEU A 59 15.25 5.68 -5.24
C LEU A 59 16.74 5.83 -4.93
N ALA A 60 17.58 4.89 -5.35
CA ALA A 60 19.01 4.98 -5.08
C ALA A 60 19.67 6.17 -5.77
N ALA A 61 19.29 6.44 -7.03
CA ALA A 61 19.77 7.61 -7.77
C ALA A 61 19.36 8.92 -7.07
N LEU A 62 18.09 9.01 -6.67
CA LEU A 62 17.56 10.17 -5.96
C LEU A 62 18.24 10.41 -4.61
N LEU A 63 18.43 9.36 -3.81
CA LEU A 63 19.11 9.47 -2.51
C LEU A 63 20.59 9.87 -2.63
N SER A 64 21.25 9.52 -3.73
CA SER A 64 22.64 9.92 -3.97
C SER A 64 22.78 11.38 -4.43
N GLY A 65 21.74 11.94 -5.08
CA GLY A 65 21.78 13.28 -5.65
C GLY A 65 21.28 14.40 -4.73
N VAL A 66 20.48 14.07 -3.71
CA VAL A 66 19.82 15.07 -2.84
C VAL A 66 20.07 14.74 -1.36
N PRO A 67 20.97 15.48 -0.69
CA PRO A 67 21.20 15.34 0.74
C PRO A 67 19.92 15.50 1.55
N GLY A 68 19.69 14.61 2.52
CA GLY A 68 18.51 14.66 3.38
C GLY A 68 17.18 14.26 2.72
N LEU A 69 17.17 13.87 1.44
CA LEU A 69 15.94 13.47 0.74
C LEU A 69 15.20 12.34 1.44
N LEU A 70 15.92 11.36 2.00
CA LEU A 70 15.29 10.27 2.74
C LEU A 70 14.51 10.79 3.95
N GLY A 71 15.02 11.80 4.65
CA GLY A 71 14.32 12.44 5.77
C GLY A 71 13.01 13.07 5.29
N TRP A 72 13.06 13.85 4.21
CA TRP A 72 11.86 14.44 3.62
C TRP A 72 10.84 13.40 3.14
N LEU A 73 11.31 12.32 2.50
CA LEU A 73 10.44 11.21 2.08
C LEU A 73 9.83 10.49 3.29
N THR A 74 10.58 10.31 4.38
CA THR A 74 10.06 9.66 5.59
C THR A 74 9.02 10.54 6.28
N LEU A 75 9.27 11.86 6.36
CA LEU A 75 8.29 12.81 6.89
C LEU A 75 7.02 12.83 6.04
N ALA A 76 7.16 12.87 4.71
CA ALA A 76 6.05 12.79 3.77
C ALA A 76 5.30 11.46 3.89
N GLY A 77 6.02 10.34 4.06
CA GLY A 77 5.46 9.00 4.28
C GLY A 77 4.63 8.90 5.55
N ALA A 78 5.14 9.42 6.66
CA ALA A 78 4.43 9.45 7.94
C ALA A 78 3.18 10.35 7.86
N ALA A 79 3.30 11.55 7.28
CA ALA A 79 2.18 12.45 7.06
C ALA A 79 1.11 11.83 6.14
N TYR A 80 1.53 11.16 5.07
CA TYR A 80 0.65 10.44 4.17
C TYR A 80 -0.05 9.28 4.87
N LEU A 81 0.66 8.51 5.69
CA LEU A 81 0.09 7.40 6.46
C LEU A 81 -0.96 7.90 7.47
N LEU A 82 -0.71 9.03 8.14
CA LEU A 82 -1.69 9.70 9.01
C LEU A 82 -2.92 10.17 8.23
N TRP A 83 -2.71 10.88 7.12
CA TRP A 83 -3.80 11.33 6.26
C TRP A 83 -4.64 10.16 5.76
N LEU A 84 -4.00 9.08 5.34
CA LEU A 84 -4.67 7.90 4.84
C LEU A 84 -5.41 7.15 5.95
N GLY A 85 -4.83 7.05 7.15
CA GLY A 85 -5.50 6.49 8.31
C GLY A 85 -6.73 7.30 8.72
N VAL A 86 -6.63 8.64 8.73
CA VAL A 86 -7.76 9.55 9.04
C VAL A 86 -8.86 9.46 7.98
N THR A 87 -8.51 9.46 6.68
CA THR A 87 -9.49 9.32 5.60
C THR A 87 -10.19 7.96 5.64
N THR A 88 -9.45 6.89 5.95
CA THR A 88 -9.99 5.55 6.16
C THR A 88 -10.92 5.51 7.39
N LEU A 89 -10.53 6.16 8.49
CA LEU A 89 -11.37 6.30 9.69
C LEU A 89 -12.58 7.21 9.52
N ARG A 90 -12.61 8.10 8.53
CA ARG A 90 -13.80 8.92 8.25
C ARG A 90 -14.80 8.17 7.39
N SER A 91 -14.32 7.33 6.48
CA SER A 91 -15.17 6.58 5.54
C SER A 91 -15.67 5.24 6.08
N TRP A 92 -15.13 4.73 7.19
CA TRP A 92 -15.42 3.37 7.69
C TRP A 92 -16.91 3.03 7.80
N ARG A 93 -17.78 3.94 8.25
CA ARG A 93 -19.23 3.68 8.40
C ARG A 93 -19.91 3.39 7.06
N GLY A 94 -19.42 3.99 5.99
CA GLY A 94 -19.87 3.80 4.62
C GLY A 94 -19.16 2.66 3.88
N ALA A 95 -18.19 2.00 4.51
CA ALA A 95 -17.43 0.93 3.87
C ALA A 95 -18.35 -0.26 3.55
N SER A 96 -18.25 -0.73 2.30
CA SER A 96 -18.96 -1.90 1.78
C SER A 96 -18.09 -2.60 0.75
N PHE A 97 -18.24 -3.92 0.64
CA PHE A 97 -17.71 -4.64 -0.50
C PHE A 97 -18.60 -4.36 -1.72
N SER A 98 -18.03 -3.81 -2.79
CA SER A 98 -18.75 -3.51 -4.03
C SER A 98 -17.92 -3.92 -5.23
N ALA A 99 -18.58 -4.36 -6.30
CA ALA A 99 -17.98 -4.68 -7.59
C ALA A 99 -18.08 -3.51 -8.59
N GLU A 100 -18.82 -2.44 -8.27
CA GLU A 100 -19.20 -1.39 -9.23
C GLU A 100 -18.04 -0.50 -9.66
N ALA A 101 -17.07 -0.26 -8.77
CA ALA A 101 -15.92 0.60 -9.07
C ALA A 101 -14.83 -0.11 -9.91
N GLY A 102 -14.89 -1.43 -10.07
CA GLY A 102 -13.85 -2.24 -10.71
C GLY A 102 -14.42 -3.21 -11.73
N VAL A 103 -15.30 -2.74 -12.61
CA VAL A 103 -16.02 -3.63 -13.55
C VAL A 103 -15.04 -4.30 -14.50
N VAL A 104 -14.87 -5.61 -14.32
CA VAL A 104 -14.24 -6.48 -15.31
C VAL A 104 -15.20 -6.65 -16.48
N GLN A 105 -14.77 -6.23 -17.68
CA GLN A 105 -15.53 -6.47 -18.90
C GLN A 105 -15.36 -7.93 -19.36
N SER A 106 -16.40 -8.54 -19.95
CA SER A 106 -16.23 -9.86 -20.57
C SER A 106 -15.28 -9.73 -21.76
N GLY A 107 -14.13 -10.39 -21.71
CA GLY A 107 -13.09 -10.31 -22.72
C GLY A 107 -12.10 -11.47 -22.59
N ASN A 108 -11.11 -11.53 -23.49
CA ASN A 108 -10.06 -12.53 -23.38
C ASN A 108 -9.19 -12.33 -22.11
N GLN A 109 -8.44 -13.36 -21.72
CA GLN A 109 -7.64 -13.33 -20.48
C GLN A 109 -6.61 -12.20 -20.49
N LEU A 110 -6.02 -11.88 -21.64
CA LEU A 110 -5.03 -10.81 -21.78
C LEU A 110 -5.65 -9.43 -21.47
N ARG A 111 -6.86 -9.14 -21.97
CA ARG A 111 -7.55 -7.88 -21.68
C ARG A 111 -7.83 -7.72 -20.19
N THR A 112 -8.22 -8.81 -19.54
CA THR A 112 -8.46 -8.86 -18.09
C THR A 112 -7.18 -8.62 -17.29
N PHE A 113 -6.07 -9.18 -17.76
CA PHE A 113 -4.75 -8.93 -17.19
C PHE A 113 -4.33 -7.46 -17.33
N LEU A 114 -4.40 -6.90 -18.54
CA LEU A 114 -4.01 -5.51 -18.81
C LEU A 114 -4.89 -4.51 -18.04
N GLN A 115 -6.19 -4.78 -17.92
CA GLN A 115 -7.08 -3.95 -17.12
C GLN A 115 -6.73 -4.01 -15.63
N GLY A 116 -6.36 -5.18 -15.09
CA GLY A 116 -5.88 -5.29 -13.71
C GLY A 116 -4.55 -4.56 -13.48
N MET A 117 -3.63 -4.67 -14.44
CA MET A 117 -2.36 -3.95 -14.41
C MET A 117 -2.58 -2.43 -14.43
N GLY A 118 -3.48 -1.94 -15.28
CA GLY A 118 -3.86 -0.52 -15.30
C GLY A 118 -4.56 -0.07 -14.02
N THR A 119 -5.47 -0.90 -13.46
CA THR A 119 -6.23 -0.59 -12.24
C THR A 119 -5.30 -0.31 -11.07
N SER A 120 -4.36 -1.22 -10.82
CA SER A 120 -3.39 -1.10 -9.73
C SER A 120 -2.26 -0.10 -10.04
N GLY A 121 -1.79 -0.05 -11.30
CA GLY A 121 -0.70 0.82 -11.73
C GLY A 121 -1.05 2.30 -11.77
N ILE A 122 -2.33 2.65 -11.94
CA ILE A 122 -2.80 4.05 -11.89
C ILE A 122 -3.45 4.36 -10.53
N ASN A 123 -3.52 3.38 -9.62
CA ASN A 123 -4.15 3.56 -8.32
C ASN A 123 -3.35 4.59 -7.49
N PRO A 124 -3.92 5.77 -7.17
CA PRO A 124 -3.21 6.80 -6.40
C PRO A 124 -2.81 6.31 -5.01
N LYS A 125 -3.59 5.39 -4.40
CA LYS A 125 -3.25 4.77 -3.12
C LYS A 125 -1.94 3.97 -3.23
N GLY A 126 -1.80 3.20 -4.30
CA GLY A 126 -0.61 2.39 -4.59
C GLY A 126 0.60 3.27 -4.92
N LEU A 127 0.43 4.24 -5.81
CA LEU A 127 1.48 5.19 -6.19
C LEU A 127 2.04 5.93 -4.98
N LEU A 128 1.18 6.52 -4.16
CA LEU A 128 1.61 7.26 -2.97
C LEU A 128 2.23 6.34 -1.90
N PHE A 129 1.78 5.09 -1.79
CA PHE A 129 2.44 4.10 -0.93
C PHE A 129 3.89 3.84 -1.38
N PHE A 130 4.13 3.58 -2.68
CA PHE A 130 5.48 3.32 -3.16
C PHE A 130 6.39 4.55 -3.13
N VAL A 131 5.85 5.75 -3.37
CA VAL A 131 6.66 6.99 -3.42
C VAL A 131 6.96 7.54 -2.03
N ALA A 132 5.96 7.67 -1.16
CA ALA A 132 6.13 8.32 0.14
C ALA A 132 6.39 7.30 1.26
N LEU A 133 5.77 6.13 1.18
CA LEU A 133 5.63 5.25 2.33
C LEU A 133 6.66 4.12 2.34
N VAL A 134 7.07 3.57 1.19
CA VAL A 134 8.10 2.52 1.16
C VAL A 134 9.51 3.05 1.52
N PRO A 135 9.99 4.20 1.01
CA PRO A 135 11.32 4.70 1.34
C PRO A 135 11.55 4.88 2.84
N GLN A 136 10.49 5.17 3.60
CA GLN A 136 10.55 5.36 5.05
C GLN A 136 10.99 4.10 5.82
N PHE A 137 10.91 2.91 5.20
CA PHE A 137 11.33 1.64 5.80
C PHE A 137 12.71 1.19 5.31
N VAL A 138 13.39 2.02 4.52
CA VAL A 138 14.75 1.76 4.04
C VAL A 138 15.75 2.42 4.98
N SER A 139 16.80 1.67 5.33
CA SER A 139 17.91 2.17 6.15
C SER A 139 19.18 2.25 5.30
N PRO A 140 19.69 3.46 4.96
CA PRO A 140 20.92 3.62 4.18
C PRO A 140 22.15 3.02 4.86
N GLU A 141 22.15 2.99 6.19
CA GLU A 141 23.23 2.49 7.03
C GLU A 141 23.18 0.96 7.23
N ALA A 142 22.13 0.29 6.73
CA ALA A 142 22.01 -1.15 6.88
C ALA A 142 22.95 -1.89 5.91
N ALA A 143 23.33 -3.13 6.27
CA ALA A 143 24.23 -3.96 5.47
C ALA A 143 23.72 -4.28 4.04
N LEU A 144 22.41 -4.17 3.78
CA LEU A 144 21.86 -4.40 2.45
C LEU A 144 21.80 -3.09 1.65
N PRO A 145 22.19 -3.06 0.37
CA PRO A 145 22.05 -1.87 -0.46
C PRO A 145 20.60 -1.38 -0.59
N VAL A 146 20.40 -0.07 -0.72
CA VAL A 146 19.07 0.56 -0.88
C VAL A 146 18.21 -0.09 -1.99
N PRO A 147 18.72 -0.37 -3.21
CA PRO A 147 17.95 -1.05 -4.25
C PRO A 147 17.43 -2.43 -3.81
N VAL A 148 18.25 -3.19 -3.06
CA VAL A 148 17.90 -4.53 -2.59
C VAL A 148 16.82 -4.45 -1.52
N GLN A 149 16.96 -3.54 -0.54
CA GLN A 149 15.91 -3.31 0.47
C GLN A 149 14.59 -2.89 -0.18
N SER A 150 14.65 -1.97 -1.14
CA SER A 150 13.49 -1.45 -1.87
C SER A 150 12.78 -2.56 -2.66
N GLY A 151 13.55 -3.41 -3.34
CA GLY A 151 13.02 -4.56 -4.06
C GLY A 151 12.35 -5.57 -3.13
N LEU A 152 12.98 -5.87 -1.99
CA LEU A 152 12.41 -6.78 -0.98
C LEU A 152 11.10 -6.24 -0.41
N LEU A 153 11.04 -4.96 -0.04
CA LEU A 153 9.82 -4.32 0.47
C LEU A 153 8.71 -4.34 -0.60
N GLY A 154 9.01 -3.90 -1.82
CA GLY A 154 8.04 -3.87 -2.92
C GLY A 154 7.50 -5.25 -3.29
N LEU A 155 8.37 -6.25 -3.44
CA LEU A 155 7.95 -7.64 -3.73
C LEU A 155 7.18 -8.27 -2.57
N THR A 156 7.52 -7.95 -1.33
CA THR A 156 6.75 -8.37 -0.15
C THR A 156 5.32 -7.82 -0.24
N PHE A 157 5.15 -6.54 -0.58
CA PHE A 157 3.81 -5.97 -0.80
C PHE A 157 3.07 -6.65 -1.96
N VAL A 158 3.74 -6.92 -3.08
CA VAL A 158 3.15 -7.64 -4.23
C VAL A 158 2.60 -9.00 -3.79
N ILE A 159 3.37 -9.78 -3.02
CA ILE A 159 2.95 -11.10 -2.53
C ILE A 159 1.76 -10.97 -1.58
N LEU A 160 1.83 -10.06 -0.60
CA LEU A 160 0.75 -9.83 0.36
C LEU A 160 -0.54 -9.40 -0.33
N ALA A 161 -0.45 -8.45 -1.27
CA ALA A 161 -1.58 -8.00 -2.08
C ALA A 161 -2.13 -9.14 -2.94
N GLY A 162 -1.28 -9.95 -3.56
CA GLY A 162 -1.70 -11.12 -4.33
C GLY A 162 -2.48 -12.13 -3.48
N VAL A 163 -2.04 -12.42 -2.26
CA VAL A 163 -2.74 -13.28 -1.31
C VAL A 163 -4.10 -12.70 -0.94
N VAL A 164 -4.15 -11.42 -0.54
CA VAL A 164 -5.39 -10.75 -0.15
C VAL A 164 -6.37 -10.69 -1.33
N TYR A 165 -5.92 -10.27 -2.51
CA TYR A 165 -6.78 -10.12 -3.68
C TYR A 165 -7.24 -11.48 -4.22
N THR A 166 -6.44 -12.54 -4.11
CA THR A 166 -6.89 -13.91 -4.40
C THR A 166 -7.97 -14.35 -3.44
N ALA A 167 -7.79 -14.13 -2.13
CA ALA A 167 -8.80 -14.45 -1.12
C ALA A 167 -10.12 -13.69 -1.37
N VAL A 168 -10.03 -12.41 -1.76
CA VAL A 168 -11.18 -11.57 -2.12
C VAL A 168 -11.90 -12.12 -3.36
N ALA A 169 -11.19 -12.51 -4.42
CA ALA A 169 -11.80 -13.08 -5.61
C ALA A 169 -12.55 -14.39 -5.29
N LEU A 170 -11.89 -15.30 -4.56
CA LEU A 170 -12.43 -16.60 -4.15
C LEU A 170 -13.67 -16.46 -3.27
N THR A 171 -13.69 -15.45 -2.41
CA THR A 171 -14.80 -15.22 -1.46
C THR A 171 -15.80 -14.18 -1.94
N SER A 172 -15.69 -13.69 -3.19
CA SER A 172 -16.49 -12.59 -3.75
C SER A 172 -17.99 -12.70 -3.51
N ARG A 173 -18.60 -13.87 -3.75
CA ARG A 173 -20.03 -14.11 -3.48
C ARG A 173 -20.39 -14.00 -1.99
N LYS A 174 -19.53 -14.54 -1.12
CA LYS A 174 -19.71 -14.46 0.35
C LYS A 174 -19.50 -13.02 0.85
N LEU A 175 -18.53 -12.30 0.29
CA LEU A 175 -18.27 -10.90 0.62
C LEU A 175 -19.45 -10.01 0.24
N LEU A 176 -20.03 -10.16 -0.95
CA LEU A 176 -21.23 -9.40 -1.34
C LEU A 176 -22.48 -9.79 -0.54
N ALA A 177 -22.62 -11.07 -0.16
CA ALA A 177 -23.71 -11.52 0.70
C ALA A 177 -23.50 -11.16 2.18
N SER A 178 -22.29 -10.73 2.57
CA SER A 178 -21.98 -10.38 3.95
C SER A 178 -22.60 -9.04 4.33
N ARG A 179 -22.92 -8.87 5.61
CA ARG A 179 -23.38 -7.58 6.13
C ARG A 179 -22.25 -6.54 6.01
N PRO A 180 -22.58 -5.25 5.80
CA PRO A 180 -21.58 -4.18 5.71
C PRO A 180 -20.67 -4.08 6.95
N GLY A 181 -21.05 -4.71 8.08
CA GLY A 181 -20.22 -4.81 9.28
C GLY A 181 -18.81 -5.36 9.05
N ALA A 182 -18.61 -6.36 8.18
CA ALA A 182 -17.27 -6.91 7.95
C ALA A 182 -16.34 -5.90 7.26
N ALA A 183 -16.82 -5.23 6.20
CA ALA A 183 -16.09 -4.15 5.53
C ALA A 183 -15.81 -3.00 6.50
N ARG A 184 -16.80 -2.58 7.30
CA ARG A 184 -16.65 -1.55 8.33
C ARG A 184 -15.57 -1.87 9.35
N VAL A 185 -15.53 -3.11 9.86
CA VAL A 185 -14.54 -3.54 10.86
C VAL A 185 -13.14 -3.53 10.25
N VAL A 186 -12.95 -4.11 9.07
CA VAL A 186 -11.64 -4.12 8.40
C VAL A 186 -11.16 -2.70 8.13
N THR A 187 -12.02 -1.84 7.58
CA THR A 187 -11.68 -0.43 7.32
C THR A 187 -11.36 0.33 8.61
N LEU A 188 -12.14 0.13 9.68
CA LEU A 188 -11.89 0.75 10.98
C LEU A 188 -10.53 0.34 11.56
N VAL A 189 -10.28 -0.97 11.63
CA VAL A 189 -9.03 -1.53 12.18
C VAL A 189 -7.82 -1.05 11.38
N SER A 190 -7.89 -1.12 10.05
CA SER A 190 -6.82 -0.60 9.19
C SER A 190 -6.55 0.88 9.45
N GLY A 191 -7.60 1.71 9.55
CA GLY A 191 -7.46 3.14 9.85
C GLY A 191 -6.78 3.42 11.19
N ILE A 192 -7.15 2.68 12.25
CA ILE A 192 -6.54 2.79 13.59
C ILE A 192 -5.05 2.43 13.52
N ILE A 193 -4.71 1.29 12.90
CA ILE A 193 -3.33 0.81 12.78
C ILE A 193 -2.48 1.85 12.03
N MET A 194 -3.02 2.39 10.94
CA MET A 194 -2.32 3.38 10.12
C MET A 194 -2.08 4.69 10.87
N ILE A 195 -3.06 5.18 11.63
CA ILE A 195 -2.84 6.36 12.48
C ILE A 195 -1.79 6.07 13.55
N GLY A 196 -1.92 4.96 14.27
CA GLY A 196 -0.98 4.59 15.33
C GLY A 196 0.46 4.52 14.82
N LEU A 197 0.68 3.79 13.71
CA LEU A 197 2.00 3.69 13.10
C LEU A 197 2.49 5.02 12.51
N GLY A 198 1.61 5.79 11.87
CA GLY A 198 1.94 7.12 11.35
C GLY A 198 2.39 8.07 12.46
N THR A 199 1.73 8.04 13.62
CA THR A 199 2.10 8.86 14.79
C THR A 199 3.44 8.44 15.35
N VAL A 200 3.69 7.13 15.49
CA VAL A 200 4.98 6.61 15.97
C VAL A 200 6.11 7.01 15.02
N LEU A 201 5.96 6.76 13.72
CA LEU A 201 6.97 7.10 12.71
C LEU A 201 7.24 8.60 12.65
N LEU A 202 6.20 9.43 12.75
CA LEU A 202 6.36 10.88 12.78
C LEU A 202 7.08 11.34 14.06
N SER A 203 6.78 10.72 15.21
CA SER A 203 7.44 11.06 16.47
C SER A 203 8.93 10.73 16.46
N GLU A 204 9.32 9.58 15.90
CA GLU A 204 10.73 9.18 15.72
C GLU A 204 11.50 10.17 14.85
N GLN A 205 10.85 10.79 13.86
CA GLN A 205 11.44 11.82 13.01
C GLN A 205 11.60 13.17 13.71
N LEU A 206 10.62 13.56 14.54
CA LEU A 206 10.57 14.90 15.15
C LEU A 206 11.32 15.00 16.48
N LEU A 207 11.33 13.95 17.30
CA LEU A 207 11.98 13.94 18.61
C LEU A 207 13.48 14.33 18.56
N PRO A 208 14.29 13.84 17.60
CA PRO A 208 15.70 14.24 17.49
C PRO A 208 15.91 15.70 17.08
N LEU A 209 14.90 16.35 16.49
CA LEU A 209 14.97 17.73 16.01
C LEU A 209 14.58 18.75 17.09
N LEU A 210 13.81 18.35 18.10
CA LEU A 210 13.35 19.25 19.17
C LEU A 210 14.51 19.97 19.90
N PRO A 211 15.62 19.30 20.29
CA PRO A 211 16.73 19.98 20.96
C PRO A 211 17.44 21.00 20.05
N GLN A 212 17.52 20.72 18.74
CA GLN A 212 18.16 21.61 17.77
C GLN A 212 17.33 22.88 17.53
N ILE A 213 16.00 22.74 17.49
CA ILE A 213 15.08 23.87 17.37
C ILE A 213 15.12 24.75 18.63
N GLN A 214 15.18 24.14 19.82
CA GLN A 214 15.32 24.87 21.08
C GLN A 214 16.65 25.62 21.18
N ALA A 215 17.74 25.02 20.71
CA ALA A 215 19.06 25.66 20.70
C ALA A 215 19.22 26.76 19.64
N ALA A 216 18.47 26.69 18.52
CA ALA A 216 18.50 27.72 17.48
C ALA A 216 17.57 28.92 17.78
N GLY A 217 16.66 28.78 18.74
CA GLY A 217 15.75 29.83 19.20
C GLY A 217 16.16 30.54 20.49
N ALA A 218 17.28 30.14 21.11
CA ALA A 218 17.89 30.75 22.29
C ALA A 218 19.13 31.56 21.90
#